data_AF-A0A934NSJ3-F1
#
_entry.id   AF-A0A934NSJ3-F1
#
_cell.length_a   1.000
_cell.length_b   1.000
_cell.length_c   1.000
_cell.angle_alpha   90.00
_cell.angle_beta   90.00
_cell.angle_gamma   90.00
#
_symmetry.space_group_name_H-M   'P 1'
#
loop_
_entity.id
_entity.type
_entity.pdbx_description
1 polymer ?
#
loop_
_entity_poly.entity_id
_entity_poly.type
_entity_poly.pdbx_seq_one_letter_code
_entity_poly.pdbx_strand_id
1 'polypeptide(L)'
;MMDWALRSCAWRSHETYSPDEESLRARLTVDTAVGQAWRCLRCGNFVPGEPRRSGPADQAPEVPHGRLLRDRMLMRLLAAERVVRALVLLIVAVAIFKFRGAKGTVREAFDAELPLLRPLADQIGWNIDDSKIVHGIDRAFSLSDTTLFWLGVGVCVYAGLQIAEAVGLWLVKRWGEYLAVIATSIFLPVEIYELLERVTVLRLGALLINIAAIVWLVWSKRLFGLRGGGAAYHAEHSAESLLTVERAAAAKAA
;
A
#
# COMPACT_ATOMS: atom_id res chain seq x y z
N MET A 1 5.60 -18.89 -13.60
CA MET A 1 5.74 -17.98 -12.44
C MET A 1 6.63 -16.82 -12.88
N MET A 2 6.18 -15.57 -12.80
CA MET A 2 6.93 -14.42 -13.34
C MET A 2 8.15 -14.12 -12.46
N ASP A 3 9.36 -14.17 -13.03
CA ASP A 3 10.59 -13.81 -12.31
C ASP A 3 10.77 -12.29 -12.31
N TRP A 4 10.48 -11.70 -11.16
CA TRP A 4 10.56 -10.26 -10.95
C TRP A 4 11.99 -9.74 -10.93
N ALA A 5 12.97 -10.57 -10.60
CA ALA A 5 14.38 -10.18 -10.64
C ALA A 5 14.84 -9.97 -12.09
N LEU A 6 14.44 -10.86 -12.99
CA LEU A 6 14.70 -10.73 -14.43
C LEU A 6 14.03 -9.48 -15.01
N ARG A 7 12.74 -9.23 -14.72
CA ARG A 7 12.06 -8.01 -15.17
C ARG A 7 12.73 -6.74 -14.67
N SER A 8 13.15 -6.73 -13.40
CA SER A 8 13.84 -5.58 -12.84
C SER A 8 15.20 -5.35 -13.49
N CYS A 9 15.96 -6.41 -13.82
CA CYS A 9 17.23 -6.28 -14.53
C CYS A 9 17.05 -5.79 -15.97
N ALA A 10 15.99 -6.24 -16.65
CA ALA A 10 15.67 -5.78 -18.00
C ALA A 10 15.40 -4.26 -18.06
N TRP A 11 14.83 -3.67 -16.99
CA TRP A 11 14.49 -2.24 -16.95
C TRP A 11 15.53 -1.36 -16.29
N ARG A 12 16.24 -1.85 -15.26
CA ARG A 12 17.15 -1.05 -14.44
C ARG A 12 18.61 -1.46 -14.58
N SER A 13 18.92 -2.36 -15.51
CA SER A 13 20.21 -3.03 -15.71
C SER A 13 20.63 -3.99 -14.58
N HIS A 14 21.62 -4.84 -14.87
CA HIS A 14 22.13 -5.84 -13.93
C HIS A 14 23.05 -5.22 -12.87
N GLU A 15 22.96 -5.66 -11.62
CA GLU A 15 23.86 -5.22 -10.54
C GLU A 15 24.98 -6.25 -10.34
N THR A 16 26.18 -5.95 -10.83
CA THR A 16 27.38 -6.79 -10.71
C THR A 16 28.38 -6.14 -9.75
N TYR A 17 29.08 -6.97 -8.96
CA TYR A 17 30.01 -6.53 -7.93
C TYR A 17 31.24 -7.43 -7.90
N SER A 18 32.44 -6.85 -7.76
CA SER A 18 33.70 -7.57 -7.59
C SER A 18 34.19 -7.49 -6.14
N PRO A 19 34.03 -8.54 -5.33
CA PRO A 19 34.54 -8.59 -3.97
C PRO A 19 36.06 -8.59 -3.92
N ASP A 20 36.64 -8.04 -2.85
CA ASP A 20 38.08 -8.12 -2.57
C ASP A 20 38.51 -9.52 -2.14
N GLU A 21 37.62 -10.26 -1.48
CA GLU A 21 37.87 -11.63 -1.03
C GLU A 21 37.88 -12.61 -2.22
N GLU A 22 39.03 -13.23 -2.47
CA GLU A 22 39.26 -14.12 -3.62
C GLU A 22 38.29 -15.32 -3.66
N SER A 23 37.98 -15.91 -2.51
CA SER A 23 37.05 -17.04 -2.41
C SER A 23 35.62 -16.69 -2.82
N LEU A 24 35.21 -15.43 -2.65
CA LEU A 24 33.93 -14.90 -3.10
C LEU A 24 33.98 -14.48 -4.57
N ARG A 25 35.06 -13.81 -4.96
CA ARG A 25 35.29 -13.37 -6.34
C ARG A 25 35.23 -14.55 -7.31
N ALA A 26 35.90 -15.66 -7.01
CA ALA A 26 35.90 -16.86 -7.84
C ALA A 26 34.51 -17.49 -8.05
N ARG A 27 33.54 -17.20 -7.16
CA ARG A 27 32.16 -17.71 -7.25
C ARG A 27 31.23 -16.76 -8.01
N LEU A 28 31.61 -15.49 -8.12
CA LEU A 28 30.84 -14.43 -8.78
C LEU A 28 31.37 -14.10 -10.18
N THR A 29 32.52 -14.62 -10.57
CA THR A 29 33.10 -14.45 -11.92
C THR A 29 33.16 -15.77 -12.68
N VAL A 30 33.06 -15.70 -13.99
CA VAL A 30 33.33 -16.81 -14.91
C VAL A 30 33.94 -16.29 -16.20
N ASP A 31 34.92 -17.00 -16.73
CA ASP A 31 35.47 -16.71 -18.05
C ASP A 31 34.56 -17.28 -19.12
N THR A 32 34.19 -16.45 -20.10
CA THR A 32 33.35 -16.83 -21.23
C THR A 32 34.08 -16.55 -22.54
N ALA A 33 33.57 -17.09 -23.66
CA ALA A 33 34.15 -16.85 -24.98
C ALA A 33 34.18 -15.35 -25.38
N VAL A 34 33.35 -14.51 -24.76
CA VAL A 34 33.27 -13.06 -25.02
C VAL A 34 34.00 -12.22 -23.96
N GLY A 35 34.75 -12.86 -23.05
CA GLY A 35 35.44 -12.22 -21.94
C GLY A 35 34.86 -12.61 -20.58
N GLN A 36 35.24 -11.90 -19.52
CA GLN A 36 34.72 -12.15 -18.18
C GLN A 36 33.23 -11.82 -18.06
N ALA A 37 32.51 -12.65 -17.33
CA ALA A 37 31.13 -12.43 -16.96
C ALA A 37 30.95 -12.47 -15.44
N TRP A 38 30.15 -11.55 -14.93
CA TRP A 38 29.90 -11.38 -13.50
C TRP A 38 28.47 -11.74 -13.14
N ARG A 39 28.31 -12.44 -12.02
CA ARG A 39 27.01 -12.87 -11.51
C ARG A 39 26.25 -11.68 -10.93
N CYS A 40 25.07 -11.42 -11.48
CA CYS A 40 24.20 -10.37 -11.01
C CYS A 40 23.66 -10.68 -9.60
N LEU A 41 23.87 -9.78 -8.64
CA LEU A 41 23.39 -9.93 -7.26
C LEU A 41 21.84 -9.92 -7.17
N ARG A 42 21.14 -9.44 -8.21
CA ARG A 42 19.67 -9.38 -8.24
C ARG A 42 19.00 -10.64 -8.78
N CYS A 43 19.46 -11.13 -9.94
CA CYS A 43 18.81 -12.23 -10.68
C CYS A 43 19.65 -13.53 -10.70
N GLY A 44 20.88 -13.49 -10.22
CA GLY A 44 21.76 -14.64 -10.19
C GLY A 44 22.35 -15.07 -11.53
N ASN A 45 21.99 -14.43 -12.65
CA ASN A 45 22.55 -14.71 -13.97
C ASN A 45 23.93 -14.07 -14.14
N PHE A 46 24.81 -14.74 -14.88
CA PHE A 46 26.09 -14.19 -15.33
C PHE A 46 25.88 -13.24 -16.51
N VAL A 47 26.51 -12.08 -16.42
CA VAL A 47 26.39 -10.99 -17.39
C VAL A 47 27.80 -10.64 -17.88
N PRO A 48 28.07 -10.75 -19.19
CA PRO A 48 29.37 -10.36 -19.76
C PRO A 48 29.68 -8.88 -19.54
N GLY A 49 30.96 -8.56 -19.35
CA GLY A 49 31.47 -7.20 -19.20
C GLY A 49 32.02 -6.91 -17.80
N GLU A 50 32.52 -5.69 -17.60
CA GLU A 50 33.12 -5.27 -16.33
C GLU A 50 32.08 -5.17 -15.19
N PRO A 51 32.48 -5.46 -13.95
CA PRO A 51 31.60 -5.30 -12.79
C PRO A 51 31.30 -3.81 -12.57
N ARG A 52 30.06 -3.47 -12.17
CA ARG A 52 29.69 -2.06 -11.94
C ARG A 52 30.42 -1.42 -10.78
N ARG A 53 30.79 -2.21 -9.78
CA ARG A 53 31.43 -1.78 -8.54
C ARG A 53 32.37 -2.86 -8.04
N SER A 54 33.31 -2.46 -7.21
CA SER A 54 34.27 -3.36 -6.55
C SER A 54 34.51 -2.91 -5.12
N GLY A 55 35.08 -3.81 -4.32
CA GLY A 55 35.54 -3.54 -2.96
C GLY A 55 35.24 -4.69 -2.00
N PRO A 56 35.34 -4.42 -0.69
CA PRO A 56 35.09 -5.42 0.35
C PRO A 56 33.65 -5.97 0.32
N ALA A 57 33.46 -7.28 0.54
CA ALA A 57 32.12 -7.88 0.49
C ALA A 57 31.12 -7.29 1.50
N ASP A 58 31.58 -6.69 2.60
CA ASP A 58 30.74 -6.00 3.58
C ASP A 58 30.21 -4.64 3.08
N GLN A 59 30.82 -4.06 2.04
CA GLN A 59 30.39 -2.82 1.40
C GLN A 59 29.56 -3.06 0.13
N ALA A 60 29.30 -4.32 -0.21
CA ALA A 60 28.48 -4.66 -1.36
C ALA A 60 27.04 -4.12 -1.18
N PRO A 61 26.41 -3.58 -2.25
CA PRO A 61 25.06 -3.06 -2.15
C PRO A 61 24.08 -4.17 -1.80
N GLU A 62 23.21 -3.93 -0.81
CA GLU A 62 22.11 -4.84 -0.50
C GLU A 62 21.07 -4.82 -1.63
N VAL A 63 21.10 -5.87 -2.47
CA VAL A 63 20.15 -6.03 -3.56
C VAL A 63 19.05 -7.01 -3.13
N PRO A 64 17.78 -6.59 -3.09
CA PRO A 64 16.69 -7.50 -2.76
C PRO A 64 16.55 -8.57 -3.85
N HIS A 65 16.54 -9.83 -3.43
CA HIS A 65 16.43 -11.02 -4.27
C HIS A 65 15.10 -11.74 -4.01
N GLY A 66 14.58 -12.48 -5.00
CA GLY A 66 13.48 -13.43 -4.81
C GLY A 66 12.19 -12.85 -4.17
N ARG A 67 11.88 -13.29 -2.95
CA ARG A 67 10.62 -12.97 -2.23
C ARG A 67 10.51 -11.47 -1.90
N LEU A 68 11.63 -10.81 -1.60
CA LEU A 68 11.67 -9.39 -1.25
C LEU A 68 11.26 -8.46 -2.40
N LEU A 69 11.53 -8.86 -3.66
CA LEU A 69 11.08 -8.13 -4.84
C LEU A 69 9.55 -8.17 -5.00
N ARG A 70 8.93 -9.33 -4.70
CA ARG A 70 7.47 -9.49 -4.74
C ARG A 70 6.80 -8.64 -3.67
N ASP A 71 7.33 -8.66 -2.46
CA ASP A 71 6.83 -7.85 -1.35
C ASP A 71 6.86 -6.35 -1.69
N ARG A 72 7.94 -5.87 -2.31
CA ARG A 72 8.03 -4.47 -2.76
C ARG A 72 6.97 -4.12 -3.82
N MET A 73 6.60 -5.05 -4.70
CA MET A 73 5.55 -4.79 -5.69
C MET A 73 4.16 -4.86 -5.09
N LEU A 74 3.89 -5.81 -4.18
CA LEU A 74 2.64 -5.85 -3.43
C LEU A 74 2.45 -4.55 -2.63
N MET A 75 3.51 -4.05 -1.98
CA MET A 75 3.47 -2.78 -1.26
C MET A 75 3.16 -1.60 -2.18
N ARG A 76 3.72 -1.54 -3.39
CA ARG A 76 3.41 -0.49 -4.37
C ARG A 76 2.00 -0.58 -4.93
N LEU A 77 1.48 -1.79 -5.14
CA LEU A 77 0.11 -1.99 -5.58
C LEU A 77 -0.87 -1.52 -4.49
N LEU A 78 -0.60 -1.88 -3.23
CA LEU A 78 -1.38 -1.42 -2.09
C LEU A 78 -1.31 0.11 -1.96
N ALA A 79 -0.11 0.69 -2.11
CA ALA A 79 0.05 2.15 -2.13
C ALA A 79 -0.76 2.81 -3.26
N ALA A 80 -0.81 2.22 -4.45
CA ALA A 80 -1.61 2.74 -5.56
C ALA A 80 -3.12 2.71 -5.26
N GLU A 81 -3.62 1.63 -4.66
CA GLU A 81 -5.01 1.54 -4.18
C GLU A 81 -5.32 2.66 -3.19
N ARG A 82 -4.42 2.90 -2.24
CA ARG A 82 -4.54 3.96 -1.22
C ARG A 82 -4.59 5.35 -1.84
N VAL A 83 -3.79 5.61 -2.88
CA VAL A 83 -3.84 6.88 -3.64
C VAL A 83 -5.19 7.05 -4.31
N VAL A 84 -5.71 6.02 -4.99
CA VAL A 84 -7.05 6.10 -5.62
C VAL A 84 -8.12 6.42 -4.59
N ARG A 85 -8.09 5.75 -3.44
CA ARG A 85 -9.05 6.00 -2.34
C ARG A 85 -8.91 7.42 -1.78
N ALA A 86 -7.68 7.92 -1.60
CA ALA A 86 -7.42 9.29 -1.18
C ALA A 86 -7.98 10.32 -2.18
N LEU A 87 -7.80 10.10 -3.49
CA LEU A 87 -8.35 10.96 -4.52
C LEU A 87 -9.88 11.01 -4.47
N VAL A 88 -10.54 9.86 -4.31
CA VAL A 88 -11.99 9.80 -4.14
C VAL A 88 -12.44 10.59 -2.90
N LEU A 89 -11.75 10.43 -1.77
CA LEU A 89 -12.07 11.17 -0.55
C LEU A 89 -11.87 12.68 -0.70
N LEU A 90 -10.84 13.12 -1.43
CA LEU A 90 -10.63 14.53 -1.74
C LEU A 90 -11.76 15.09 -2.63
N ILE A 91 -12.21 14.33 -3.63
CA ILE A 91 -13.36 14.71 -4.45
C ILE A 91 -14.61 14.86 -3.58
N VAL A 92 -14.86 13.91 -2.66
CA VAL A 92 -15.98 13.96 -1.71
C VAL A 92 -15.86 15.17 -0.79
N ALA A 93 -14.67 15.47 -0.25
CA ALA A 93 -14.45 16.65 0.58
C ALA A 93 -14.75 17.95 -0.18
N VAL A 94 -14.25 18.08 -1.41
CA VAL A 94 -14.56 19.23 -2.28
C VAL A 94 -16.06 19.34 -2.54
N ALA A 95 -16.74 18.21 -2.80
CA ALA A 95 -18.19 18.19 -2.97
C ALA A 95 -18.92 18.66 -1.70
N ILE A 96 -18.51 18.22 -0.52
CA ILE A 96 -19.09 18.66 0.77
C ILE A 96 -18.91 20.16 0.97
N PHE A 97 -17.71 20.70 0.73
CA PHE A 97 -17.45 22.13 0.91
C PHE A 97 -18.17 22.99 -0.13
N LYS A 98 -18.23 22.55 -1.40
CA LYS A 98 -19.03 23.22 -2.44
C LYS A 98 -20.52 23.19 -2.10
N PHE A 99 -21.03 22.04 -1.68
CA PHE A 99 -22.43 21.89 -1.28
C PHE A 99 -22.76 22.77 -0.08
N ARG A 100 -21.89 22.86 0.93
CA ARG A 100 -22.03 23.78 2.06
C ARG A 100 -22.08 25.24 1.60
N GLY A 101 -21.17 25.66 0.71
CA GLY A 101 -21.12 27.04 0.22
C GLY A 101 -22.29 27.43 -0.69
N ALA A 102 -22.84 26.46 -1.42
CA ALA A 102 -23.93 26.67 -2.38
C ALA A 102 -25.30 26.21 -1.85
N LYS A 103 -25.40 25.83 -0.57
CA LYS A 103 -26.58 25.15 -0.01
C LYS A 103 -27.87 25.95 -0.16
N GLY A 104 -27.80 27.28 -0.06
CA GLY A 104 -28.94 28.17 -0.32
C GLY A 104 -29.38 28.13 -1.79
N THR A 105 -28.47 28.38 -2.72
CA THR A 105 -28.76 28.42 -4.17
C THR A 105 -29.12 27.06 -4.74
N VAL A 106 -28.48 25.99 -4.24
CA VAL A 106 -28.74 24.61 -4.66
C VAL A 106 -30.07 24.12 -4.12
N ARG A 107 -30.49 24.53 -2.91
CA ARG A 107 -31.82 24.19 -2.41
C ARG A 107 -32.92 24.93 -3.16
N GLU A 108 -32.71 26.20 -3.50
CA GLU A 108 -33.63 26.96 -4.35
C GLU A 108 -33.73 26.38 -5.77
N ALA A 109 -32.61 26.03 -6.41
CA ALA A 109 -32.62 25.39 -7.73
C ALA A 109 -33.27 24.00 -7.69
N PHE A 110 -32.97 23.20 -6.66
CA PHE A 110 -33.55 21.87 -6.50
C PHE A 110 -35.06 21.94 -6.24
N ASP A 111 -35.54 22.85 -5.38
CA ASP A 111 -36.97 23.06 -5.11
C ASP A 111 -37.71 23.64 -6.34
N ALA A 112 -37.04 24.43 -7.18
CA ALA A 112 -37.60 24.97 -8.43
C ALA A 112 -37.66 23.92 -9.56
N GLU A 113 -36.66 23.03 -9.66
CA GLU A 113 -36.54 22.06 -10.76
C GLU A 113 -37.22 20.71 -10.46
N LEU A 114 -37.33 20.30 -9.19
CA LEU A 114 -38.03 19.06 -8.81
C LEU A 114 -39.44 18.93 -9.39
N PRO A 115 -40.33 19.94 -9.31
CA PRO A 115 -41.68 19.82 -9.82
C PRO A 115 -41.74 19.66 -11.35
N LEU A 116 -40.71 20.08 -12.08
CA LEU A 116 -40.61 19.92 -13.54
C LEU A 116 -40.19 18.52 -13.96
N LEU A 117 -39.47 17.78 -13.10
CA LEU A 117 -38.99 16.43 -13.38
C LEU A 117 -39.97 15.33 -12.95
N ARG A 118 -40.92 15.64 -12.06
CA ARG A 118 -42.01 14.73 -11.62
C ARG A 118 -42.77 14.08 -12.78
N PRO A 119 -43.31 14.82 -13.77
CA PRO A 119 -44.09 14.22 -14.85
C PRO A 119 -43.24 13.32 -15.77
N LEU A 120 -41.94 13.60 -15.90
CA LEU A 120 -41.02 12.76 -16.67
C LEU A 120 -40.71 11.46 -15.92
N ALA A 121 -40.44 11.51 -14.62
CA ALA A 121 -40.08 10.34 -13.81
C ALA A 121 -41.24 9.35 -13.63
N ASP A 122 -42.47 9.85 -13.45
CA ASP A 122 -43.68 9.04 -13.37
C ASP A 122 -43.94 8.29 -14.69
N GLN A 123 -43.60 8.90 -15.83
CA GLN A 123 -43.73 8.29 -17.16
C GLN A 123 -42.76 7.13 -17.39
N ILE A 124 -41.62 7.12 -16.69
CA ILE A 124 -40.61 6.03 -16.70
C ILE A 124 -40.85 5.01 -15.57
N GLY A 125 -41.91 5.20 -14.77
CA GLY A 125 -42.22 4.35 -13.61
C GLY A 125 -41.22 4.48 -12.45
N TRP A 126 -40.44 5.55 -12.41
CA TRP A 126 -39.45 5.79 -11.36
C TRP A 126 -40.05 6.63 -10.24
N ASN A 127 -40.39 5.97 -9.12
CA ASN A 127 -40.98 6.61 -7.96
C ASN A 127 -39.93 7.46 -7.23
N ILE A 128 -39.87 8.75 -7.56
CA ILE A 128 -38.89 9.71 -7.05
C ILE A 128 -38.94 9.85 -5.51
N ASP A 129 -40.12 9.70 -4.90
CA ASP A 129 -40.32 9.91 -3.46
C ASP A 129 -39.75 8.76 -2.59
N ASP A 130 -39.62 7.54 -3.14
CA ASP A 130 -39.13 6.35 -2.42
C ASP A 130 -37.66 6.00 -2.77
N SER A 131 -37.03 6.86 -3.57
CA SER A 131 -35.64 6.71 -4.00
C SER A 131 -34.67 7.02 -2.86
N LYS A 132 -33.82 6.05 -2.49
CA LYS A 132 -32.72 6.21 -1.52
C LYS A 132 -31.80 7.40 -1.84
N ILE A 133 -31.71 7.78 -3.11
CA ILE A 133 -30.88 8.89 -3.58
C ILE A 133 -31.52 10.23 -3.19
N VAL A 134 -32.82 10.39 -3.41
CA VAL A 134 -33.59 11.60 -3.04
C VAL A 134 -33.62 11.77 -1.53
N HIS A 135 -33.84 10.68 -0.79
CA HIS A 135 -33.77 10.69 0.67
C HIS A 135 -32.36 11.03 1.22
N GLY A 136 -31.31 10.59 0.52
CA GLY A 136 -29.92 10.95 0.85
C GLY A 136 -29.64 12.43 0.63
N ILE A 137 -30.15 13.00 -0.47
CA ILE A 137 -30.04 14.42 -0.81
C ILE A 137 -30.81 15.28 0.20
N ASP A 138 -32.05 14.94 0.52
CA ASP A 138 -32.89 15.70 1.46
C ASP A 138 -32.32 15.65 2.89
N ARG A 139 -31.81 14.48 3.30
CA ARG A 139 -31.08 14.35 4.57
C ARG A 139 -29.78 15.17 4.56
N ALA A 140 -29.05 15.21 3.45
CA ALA A 140 -27.86 16.07 3.32
C ALA A 140 -28.22 17.56 3.44
N PHE A 141 -29.37 18.00 2.93
CA PHE A 141 -29.84 19.36 3.13
C PHE A 141 -30.33 19.63 4.56
N SER A 142 -30.85 18.62 5.28
CA SER A 142 -31.26 18.73 6.69
C SER A 142 -30.11 18.80 7.70
N LEU A 143 -28.89 18.39 7.29
CA LEU A 143 -27.71 18.49 8.15
C LEU A 143 -27.37 19.95 8.41
N SER A 144 -26.97 20.31 9.63
CA SER A 144 -26.54 21.67 9.93
C SER A 144 -25.25 22.02 9.16
N ASP A 145 -25.02 23.30 8.87
CA ASP A 145 -23.79 23.74 8.20
C ASP A 145 -22.55 23.35 9.02
N THR A 146 -22.63 23.48 10.35
CA THR A 146 -21.57 23.05 11.28
C THR A 146 -21.28 21.56 11.15
N THR A 147 -22.31 20.71 11.03
CA THR A 147 -22.14 19.27 10.82
C THR A 147 -21.48 18.97 9.48
N LEU A 148 -21.89 19.63 8.39
CA LEU A 148 -21.26 19.49 7.07
C LEU A 148 -19.79 19.90 7.09
N PHE A 149 -19.44 20.95 7.84
CA PHE A 149 -18.04 21.36 7.99
C PHE A 149 -17.21 20.33 8.74
N TRP A 150 -17.68 19.86 9.90
CA TRP A 150 -16.96 18.80 10.63
C TRP A 150 -16.87 17.50 9.85
N LEU A 151 -17.90 17.16 9.07
CA LEU A 151 -17.86 16.02 8.15
C LEU A 151 -16.79 16.21 7.08
N GLY A 152 -16.75 17.38 6.43
CA GLY A 152 -15.72 17.72 5.44
C GLY A 152 -14.30 17.68 6.04
N VAL A 153 -14.12 18.22 7.25
CA VAL A 153 -12.86 18.15 7.99
C VAL A 153 -12.48 16.69 8.28
N GLY A 154 -13.41 15.86 8.75
CA GLY A 154 -13.17 14.43 9.00
C GLY A 154 -12.74 13.68 7.74
N VAL A 155 -13.40 13.94 6.60
CA VAL A 155 -13.03 13.37 5.30
C VAL A 155 -11.63 13.83 4.88
N CYS A 156 -11.29 15.11 5.06
CA CYS A 156 -9.95 15.63 4.77
C CYS A 156 -8.87 14.97 5.64
N VAL A 157 -9.11 14.82 6.94
CA VAL A 157 -8.17 14.15 7.86
C VAL A 157 -7.96 12.70 7.43
N TYR A 158 -9.03 11.99 7.08
CA TYR A 158 -8.94 10.62 6.59
C TYR A 158 -8.20 10.52 5.25
N ALA A 159 -8.44 11.45 4.32
CA ALA A 159 -7.68 11.54 3.08
C ALA A 159 -6.18 11.77 3.34
N GLY A 160 -5.83 12.65 4.29
CA GLY A 160 -4.45 12.88 4.71
C GLY A 160 -3.78 11.61 5.27
N LEU A 161 -4.51 10.84 6.08
CA LEU A 161 -4.04 9.54 6.59
C LEU A 161 -3.76 8.56 5.45
N GLN A 162 -4.67 8.45 4.47
CA GLN A 162 -4.50 7.59 3.30
C GLN A 162 -3.28 7.97 2.45
N ILE A 163 -3.03 9.28 2.28
CA ILE A 163 -1.85 9.80 1.58
C ILE A 163 -0.58 9.44 2.35
N ALA A 164 -0.57 9.63 3.68
CA ALA A 164 0.57 9.27 4.51
C ALA A 164 0.88 7.76 4.41
N GLU A 165 -0.14 6.90 4.43
CA GLU A 165 0.01 5.46 4.25
C GLU A 165 0.59 5.13 2.86
N ALA A 166 0.04 5.73 1.81
CA ALA A 166 0.50 5.55 0.43
C ALA A 166 1.98 5.94 0.28
N VAL A 167 2.41 7.06 0.86
CA VAL A 167 3.81 7.51 0.83
C VAL A 167 4.70 6.51 1.57
N GLY A 168 4.30 6.07 2.76
CA GLY A 168 5.08 5.13 3.56
C GLY A 168 5.24 3.76 2.87
N LEU A 169 4.17 3.23 2.28
CA LEU A 169 4.17 1.97 1.53
C LEU A 169 4.95 2.09 0.21
N TRP A 170 4.82 3.20 -0.51
CA TRP A 170 5.53 3.43 -1.77
C TRP A 170 7.04 3.48 -1.57
N LEU A 171 7.48 4.10 -0.46
CA LEU A 171 8.88 4.18 -0.04
C LEU A 171 9.37 2.89 0.64
N VAL A 172 8.50 1.91 0.87
CA VAL A 172 8.81 0.66 1.58
C VAL A 172 9.43 0.97 2.96
N LYS A 173 8.84 1.93 3.67
CA LYS A 173 9.28 2.34 5.00
C LYS A 173 8.35 1.74 6.05
N ARG A 174 8.94 1.23 7.14
CA ARG A 174 8.20 0.58 8.24
C ARG A 174 7.18 1.50 8.93
N TRP A 175 7.39 2.82 8.91
CA TRP A 175 6.41 3.78 9.43
C TRP A 175 5.09 3.76 8.64
N GLY A 176 5.13 3.46 7.34
CA GLY A 176 3.93 3.27 6.52
C GLY A 176 3.14 2.04 6.96
N GLU A 177 3.85 0.94 7.26
CA GLU A 177 3.23 -0.28 7.79
C GLU A 177 2.63 -0.04 9.19
N TYR A 178 3.31 0.71 10.06
CA TYR A 178 2.77 1.11 11.36
C TYR A 178 1.50 1.94 11.22
N LEU A 179 1.52 2.92 10.32
CA LEU A 179 0.39 3.79 10.08
C LEU A 179 -0.80 3.01 9.50
N ALA A 180 -0.57 2.03 8.63
CA ALA A 180 -1.62 1.14 8.12
C ALA A 180 -2.32 0.37 9.25
N VAL A 181 -1.56 -0.19 10.19
CA VAL A 181 -2.12 -0.92 11.35
C VAL A 181 -2.90 0.01 12.27
N ILE A 182 -2.37 1.20 12.55
CA ILE A 182 -3.06 2.20 13.37
C ILE A 182 -4.36 2.65 12.69
N ALA A 183 -4.31 2.90 11.39
CA ALA A 183 -5.46 3.34 10.60
C ALA A 183 -6.59 2.31 10.62
N THR A 184 -6.31 1.02 10.46
CA THR A 184 -7.34 -0.03 10.60
C THR A 184 -7.80 -0.21 12.04
N SER A 185 -6.91 -0.03 13.03
CA SER A 185 -7.25 -0.19 14.45
C SER A 185 -8.14 0.94 14.99
N ILE A 186 -8.13 2.13 14.39
CA ILE A 186 -8.99 3.25 14.81
C ILE A 186 -10.49 2.96 14.59
N PHE A 187 -10.84 2.12 13.62
CA PHE A 187 -12.24 1.78 13.32
C PHE A 187 -12.79 0.65 14.21
N LEU A 188 -11.91 -0.12 14.85
CA LEU A 188 -12.26 -1.25 15.71
C LEU A 188 -13.16 -0.86 16.91
N PRO A 189 -12.89 0.21 17.67
CA PRO A 189 -13.75 0.65 18.77
C PRO A 189 -15.17 0.98 18.31
N VAL A 190 -15.31 1.60 17.14
CA VAL A 190 -16.62 1.95 16.56
C VAL A 190 -17.38 0.69 16.17
N GLU A 191 -16.72 -0.26 15.49
CA GLU A 191 -17.33 -1.55 15.15
C GLU A 191 -17.76 -2.32 16.40
N ILE A 192 -16.95 -2.32 17.47
CA ILE A 192 -17.28 -2.98 18.74
C ILE A 192 -18.50 -2.33 19.40
N TYR A 193 -18.55 -0.99 19.45
CA TYR A 193 -19.69 -0.27 20.04
C TYR A 193 -21.00 -0.58 19.31
N GLU A 194 -20.99 -0.52 17.97
CA GLU A 194 -22.16 -0.87 17.16
C GLU A 194 -22.60 -2.33 17.34
N LEU A 195 -21.65 -3.24 17.61
CA LEU A 195 -21.94 -4.66 17.81
C LEU A 195 -22.58 -4.93 19.18
N LEU A 196 -22.17 -4.18 20.21
CA LEU A 196 -22.80 -4.22 21.53
C LEU A 196 -24.24 -3.72 21.49
N GLU A 197 -24.54 -2.76 20.62
CA GLU A 197 -25.89 -2.20 20.49
C GLU A 197 -26.79 -3.03 19.56
N ARG A 198 -26.25 -3.54 18.43
CA ARG A 198 -26.99 -4.41 17.49
C ARG A 198 -26.08 -5.46 16.85
N VAL A 199 -26.19 -6.70 17.33
CA VAL A 199 -25.49 -7.86 16.77
C VAL A 199 -26.11 -8.24 15.43
N THR A 200 -25.35 -8.11 14.35
CA THR A 200 -25.71 -8.66 13.04
C THR A 200 -24.58 -9.55 12.54
N VAL A 201 -24.90 -10.63 11.83
CA VAL A 201 -23.91 -11.59 11.31
C VAL A 201 -22.89 -10.90 10.40
N LEU A 202 -23.34 -9.92 9.60
CA LEU A 202 -22.48 -9.14 8.72
C LEU A 202 -21.46 -8.29 9.51
N ARG A 203 -21.88 -7.63 10.59
CA ARG A 203 -21.00 -6.82 11.44
C ARG A 203 -19.97 -7.67 12.18
N LEU A 204 -20.39 -8.83 12.69
CA LEU A 204 -19.48 -9.76 13.36
C LEU A 204 -18.44 -10.32 12.38
N GLY A 205 -18.86 -10.67 11.17
CA GLY A 205 -17.95 -11.09 10.09
C GLY A 205 -16.94 -10.00 9.73
N ALA A 206 -17.39 -8.76 9.55
CA ALA A 206 -16.51 -7.63 9.25
C ALA A 206 -15.46 -7.40 10.35
N LEU A 207 -15.89 -7.40 11.62
CA LEU A 207 -14.99 -7.25 12.77
C LEU A 207 -13.93 -8.36 12.81
N LEU A 208 -14.32 -9.62 12.62
CA LEU A 208 -13.38 -10.75 12.60
C LEU A 208 -12.37 -10.65 11.46
N ILE A 209 -12.80 -10.22 10.28
CA ILE A 209 -11.91 -10.00 9.13
C ILE A 209 -10.90 -8.88 9.44
N ASN A 210 -11.35 -7.76 9.99
CA ASN A 210 -10.47 -6.64 10.38
C ASN A 210 -9.44 -7.09 11.43
N ILE A 211 -9.87 -7.80 12.48
CA ILE A 211 -8.98 -8.35 13.51
C ILE A 211 -7.97 -9.32 12.88
N ALA A 212 -8.43 -10.26 12.06
CA ALA A 212 -7.56 -11.24 11.40
C ALA A 212 -6.52 -10.55 10.51
N ALA A 213 -6.92 -9.53 9.75
CA ALA A 213 -6.02 -8.76 8.90
C ALA A 213 -4.94 -8.04 9.72
N ILE A 214 -5.31 -7.40 10.83
CA ILE A 214 -4.38 -6.71 11.74
C ILE A 214 -3.41 -7.72 12.36
N VAL A 215 -3.92 -8.82 12.93
CA VAL A 215 -3.08 -9.86 13.56
C VAL A 215 -2.12 -10.47 12.54
N TRP A 216 -2.61 -10.76 11.33
CA TRP A 216 -1.77 -11.30 10.26
C TRP A 216 -0.68 -10.32 9.83
N LEU A 217 -0.99 -9.03 9.67
CA LEU A 217 -0.01 -7.99 9.33
C LEU A 217 1.07 -7.86 10.42
N VAL A 218 0.65 -7.73 11.67
CA VAL A 218 1.55 -7.55 12.81
C VAL A 218 2.47 -8.77 12.97
N TRP A 219 1.93 -9.98 12.83
CA TRP A 219 2.69 -11.22 12.92
C TRP A 219 3.63 -11.38 11.71
N SER A 220 3.12 -11.31 10.49
CA SER A 220 3.86 -11.60 9.26
C SER A 220 5.03 -10.63 9.04
N LYS A 221 4.89 -9.36 9.44
CA LYS A 221 5.88 -8.32 9.20
C LYS A 221 6.70 -7.96 10.45
N ARG A 222 6.49 -8.65 11.57
CA ARG A 222 7.25 -8.48 12.83
C ARG A 222 7.25 -7.02 13.31
N LEU A 223 6.09 -6.36 13.21
CA LEU A 223 5.91 -4.98 13.66
C LEU A 223 5.91 -4.92 15.20
N PHE A 224 6.27 -3.75 15.75
CA PHE A 224 6.19 -3.44 17.19
C PHE A 224 7.06 -4.32 18.10
N GLY A 225 8.20 -4.81 17.59
CA GLY A 225 9.17 -5.57 18.39
C GLY A 225 8.86 -7.06 18.55
N LEU A 226 7.73 -7.53 18.01
CA LEU A 226 7.37 -8.95 17.99
C LEU A 226 8.39 -9.77 17.18
N ARG A 227 8.78 -10.95 17.69
CA ARG A 227 9.75 -11.88 17.07
C ARG A 227 11.08 -11.24 16.63
N GLY A 228 11.63 -10.35 17.46
CA GLY A 228 12.94 -9.71 17.24
C GLY A 228 12.89 -8.40 16.44
N GLY A 229 11.69 -7.89 16.13
CA GLY A 229 11.48 -6.55 15.61
C GLY A 229 12.24 -6.21 14.33
N GLY A 230 12.74 -4.99 14.23
CA GLY A 230 13.47 -4.52 13.03
C GLY A 230 14.79 -5.22 12.79
N ALA A 231 15.50 -5.58 13.86
CA ALA A 231 16.76 -6.28 13.76
C ALA A 231 16.59 -7.65 13.09
N ALA A 232 15.55 -8.41 13.47
CA ALA A 232 15.26 -9.69 12.84
C ALA A 232 14.80 -9.55 11.38
N TYR A 233 14.09 -8.48 11.04
CA TYR A 233 13.71 -8.18 9.65
C TYR A 233 14.93 -7.87 8.76
N HIS A 234 15.87 -7.06 9.27
CA HIS A 234 17.12 -6.78 8.56
C HIS A 234 18.02 -8.02 8.46
N ALA A 235 18.06 -8.86 9.49
CA ALA A 235 18.79 -10.13 9.45
C ALA A 235 18.21 -11.12 8.43
N GLU A 236 16.88 -11.17 8.28
CA GLU A 236 16.23 -11.98 7.24
C GLU A 236 16.51 -11.42 5.83
N HIS A 237 16.50 -10.09 5.67
CA HIS A 237 16.86 -9.44 4.41
C HIS A 237 18.31 -9.66 4.00
N SER A 238 19.24 -9.60 4.96
CA SER A 238 20.66 -9.84 4.69
C SER A 238 20.92 -11.32 4.43
N ALA A 239 20.21 -12.25 5.07
CA ALA A 239 20.31 -13.68 4.82
C ALA A 239 19.81 -14.09 3.42
N GLU A 240 18.78 -13.43 2.88
CA GLU A 240 18.26 -13.67 1.52
C GLU A 240 19.10 -13.00 0.40
N SER A 241 20.11 -12.19 0.73
CA SER A 241 21.04 -11.62 -0.25
C SER A 241 21.91 -12.71 -0.88
N LEU A 242 22.03 -12.71 -2.21
CA LEU A 242 22.86 -13.66 -2.96
C LEU A 242 24.31 -13.64 -2.45
N LEU A 243 24.85 -12.46 -2.14
CA LEU A 243 26.21 -12.30 -1.66
C LEU A 243 26.43 -12.98 -0.29
N THR A 244 25.44 -12.93 0.59
CA THR A 244 25.49 -13.61 1.90
C THR A 244 25.45 -15.12 1.75
N VAL A 245 24.64 -15.63 0.82
CA VAL A 245 24.58 -17.07 0.52
C VAL A 245 25.92 -17.56 -0.05
N GLU A 246 26.51 -16.82 -0.98
CA GLU A 246 27.81 -17.16 -1.55
C GLU A 246 28.93 -17.06 -0.49
N ARG A 247 28.85 -16.10 0.44
CA ARG A 247 29.80 -15.99 1.57
C ARG A 247 29.71 -17.18 2.51
N ALA A 248 28.50 -17.60 2.88
CA ALA A 248 28.30 -18.78 3.70
C ALA A 248 28.79 -20.06 2.99
N ALA A 249 28.57 -20.16 1.68
CA ALA A 249 29.02 -21.29 0.89
C ALA A 249 30.55 -21.29 0.68
N ALA A 250 31.19 -20.13 0.54
CA ALA A 250 32.64 -19.99 0.49
C ALA A 250 33.29 -20.37 1.82
N ALA A 251 32.72 -19.92 2.95
CA ALA A 251 33.20 -20.27 4.30
C ALA A 251 33.11 -21.77 4.60
N LYS A 252 32.13 -22.48 4.02
CA LYS A 252 31.99 -23.94 4.15
C LYS A 252 32.98 -24.72 3.27
N ALA A 253 33.50 -24.10 2.22
CA ALA A 253 34.42 -24.71 1.26
C ALA A 253 35.90 -24.46 1.56
N ALA A 254 36.19 -23.57 2.52
CA ALA A 254 37.53 -23.28 3.05
C ALA A 254 37.84 -24.17 4.26
#